data_AF-A0A3P7JSC4-F1
#
_entry.id   AF-A0A3P7JSC4-F1
#
_cell.length_a   1.000
_cell.length_b   1.000
_cell.length_c   1.000
_cell.angle_alpha   90.00
_cell.angle_beta   90.00
_cell.angle_gamma   90.00
#
_symmetry.space_group_name_H-M   'P 1'
#
loop_
_entity.id
_entity.type
_entity.pdbx_description
1 polymer ?
#
loop_
_entity_poly.entity_id
_entity_poly.type
_entity_poly.pdbx_seq_one_letter_code
_entity_poly.pdbx_strand_id
1 'polypeptide(L)'
;MILLAPLPTQQQVQVIEMPTPVTFPLPVIDENSRTPSEQTFNNIFNRPHVMMRDREAVERKLKVMIEGGREKLMIISDFDYTLSRFEDSRGSRCWTTHGVFDNCAKEFDPKLADKFESLREKYFPIEFDPKLTQEEKIPYMEEWWNASHNHIVSARFDKPTIENFVRKSRIIL
;
A
#
# COMPACT_ATOMS: atom_id res chain seq x y z
N MET A 1 -17.31 -29.49 41.42
CA MET A 1 -17.85 -28.18 41.82
C MET A 1 -16.98 -27.12 41.14
N ILE A 2 -17.38 -26.71 39.93
CA ILE A 2 -16.63 -25.81 39.05
C ILE A 2 -17.14 -24.39 39.33
N LEU A 3 -16.26 -23.50 39.81
CA LEU A 3 -16.56 -22.06 39.92
C LEU A 3 -16.45 -21.44 38.53
N LEU A 4 -17.56 -20.96 37.99
CA LEU A 4 -17.59 -20.07 36.83
C LEU A 4 -17.21 -18.65 37.28
N ALA A 5 -16.14 -18.11 36.68
CA ALA A 5 -15.79 -16.70 36.83
C ALA A 5 -16.78 -15.80 36.08
N PRO A 6 -17.10 -14.58 36.57
CA PRO A 6 -18.02 -13.68 35.90
C PRO A 6 -17.37 -13.06 34.65
N LEU A 7 -18.18 -12.85 33.59
CA LEU A 7 -17.74 -12.21 32.35
C LEU A 7 -17.29 -10.75 32.59
N PRO A 8 -16.27 -10.28 31.84
CA PRO A 8 -15.80 -8.90 31.95
C PRO A 8 -16.87 -7.91 31.48
N THR A 9 -17.02 -6.83 32.24
CA THR A 9 -17.90 -5.70 31.95
C THR A 9 -17.49 -5.05 30.63
N GLN A 10 -18.46 -4.78 29.74
CA GLN A 10 -18.22 -4.07 28.49
C GLN A 10 -17.61 -2.69 28.77
N GLN A 11 -16.34 -2.51 28.39
CA GLN A 11 -15.74 -1.18 28.31
C GLN A 11 -16.46 -0.38 27.21
N GLN A 12 -16.88 0.84 27.54
CA GLN A 12 -17.35 1.80 26.55
C GLN A 12 -16.23 2.06 25.55
N VAL A 13 -16.45 1.66 24.30
CA VAL A 13 -15.59 2.00 23.17
C VAL A 13 -15.68 3.50 22.96
N GLN A 14 -14.62 4.23 23.27
CA GLN A 14 -14.50 5.63 22.87
C GLN A 14 -14.42 5.67 21.33
N VAL A 15 -15.47 6.20 20.71
CA VAL A 15 -15.46 6.54 19.29
C VAL A 15 -14.48 7.70 19.14
N ILE A 16 -13.29 7.41 18.61
CA ILE A 16 -12.33 8.44 18.21
C ILE A 16 -12.96 9.13 16.99
N GLU A 17 -13.24 10.42 17.10
CA GLU A 17 -13.65 11.22 15.95
C GLU A 17 -12.56 11.12 14.87
N MET A 18 -12.96 10.67 13.68
CA MET A 18 -12.12 10.73 12.50
C MET A 18 -11.69 12.19 12.30
N PRO A 19 -10.39 12.49 12.11
CA PRO A 19 -9.99 13.84 11.76
C PRO A 19 -10.77 14.27 10.50
N THR A 20 -11.26 15.51 10.54
CA THR A 20 -11.98 16.17 9.45
C THR A 20 -11.30 15.86 8.11
N PRO A 21 -12.05 15.53 7.04
CA PRO A 21 -11.47 15.30 5.73
C PRO A 21 -10.55 16.47 5.37
N VAL A 22 -9.29 16.15 5.05
CA VAL A 22 -8.36 17.14 4.52
C VAL A 22 -8.95 17.61 3.18
N THR A 23 -9.56 18.79 3.20
CA THR A 23 -10.14 19.41 2.03
C THR A 23 -9.02 20.12 1.30
N PHE A 24 -8.57 19.54 0.19
CA PHE A 24 -7.70 20.25 -0.74
C PHE A 24 -8.55 21.32 -1.44
N PRO A 25 -8.21 22.62 -1.34
CA PRO A 25 -8.86 23.64 -2.15
C PRO A 25 -8.34 23.48 -3.58
N LEU A 26 -8.93 22.52 -4.31
CA LEU A 26 -8.82 22.51 -5.75
C LEU A 26 -9.86 23.52 -6.29
N PRO A 27 -9.49 24.39 -7.24
CA PRO A 27 -10.48 25.20 -7.92
C PRO A 27 -11.56 24.28 -8.46
N VAL A 28 -12.84 24.61 -8.22
CA VAL A 28 -13.97 23.95 -8.86
C VAL A 28 -13.88 24.33 -10.35
N ILE A 29 -13.10 23.56 -11.09
CA ILE A 29 -13.15 23.59 -12.54
C ILE A 29 -14.50 22.97 -12.89
N ASP A 30 -15.30 23.67 -13.69
CA ASP A 30 -16.52 23.09 -14.27
C ASP A 30 -16.11 21.99 -15.27
N GLU A 31 -15.87 20.79 -14.74
CA GLU A 31 -15.49 19.60 -15.52
C GLU A 31 -16.65 19.04 -16.34
N ASN A 32 -17.90 19.40 -16.01
CA ASN A 32 -19.10 18.89 -16.69
C ASN A 32 -19.24 19.40 -18.13
N SER A 33 -18.44 20.40 -18.52
CA SER A 33 -18.50 21.02 -19.84
C SER A 33 -17.46 20.46 -20.84
N ARG A 34 -16.59 19.52 -20.44
CA ARG A 34 -15.64 18.88 -21.36
C ARG A 34 -16.14 17.50 -21.76
N THR A 35 -16.65 17.37 -22.98
CA THR A 35 -16.66 16.07 -23.66
C THR A 35 -15.21 15.71 -24.00
N PRO A 36 -14.64 14.62 -23.45
CA PRO A 36 -13.31 14.20 -23.84
C PRO A 36 -13.35 13.76 -25.31
N SER A 37 -12.70 14.56 -26.16
CA SER A 37 -12.48 14.21 -27.56
C SER A 37 -11.54 13.00 -27.68
N GLU A 38 -11.58 12.29 -28.81
CA GLU A 38 -10.61 11.21 -29.12
C GLU A 38 -9.15 11.69 -29.02
N GLN A 39 -8.89 12.99 -29.23
CA GLN A 39 -7.57 13.60 -29.03
C GLN A 39 -7.10 13.51 -27.58
N THR A 40 -8.00 13.52 -26.60
CA THR A 40 -7.66 13.40 -25.17
C THR A 40 -7.04 12.03 -24.85
N PHE A 41 -7.61 10.95 -25.38
CA PHE A 41 -7.07 9.61 -25.14
C PHE A 41 -5.75 9.38 -25.86
N ASN A 42 -5.59 9.91 -27.07
CA ASN A 42 -4.35 9.79 -27.84
C ASN A 42 -3.13 10.38 -27.10
N ASN A 43 -3.31 11.48 -26.36
CA ASN A 43 -2.23 12.11 -25.58
C ASN A 43 -1.71 11.23 -24.43
N ILE A 44 -2.52 10.30 -23.95
CA ILE A 44 -2.14 9.34 -22.89
C ILE A 44 -1.66 8.04 -23.54
N PHE A 45 -2.45 7.51 -24.47
CA PHE A 45 -2.23 6.21 -25.11
C PHE A 45 -0.96 6.11 -25.94
N ASN A 46 -0.47 7.24 -26.47
CA ASN A 46 0.72 7.27 -27.32
C ASN A 46 2.01 7.53 -26.54
N ARG A 47 1.97 7.57 -25.19
CA ARG A 47 3.18 7.69 -24.38
C ARG A 47 3.98 6.37 -24.42
N PRO A 48 5.32 6.42 -24.51
CA PRO A 48 6.14 5.22 -24.73
C PRO A 48 6.12 4.21 -23.56
N HIS A 49 5.76 4.65 -22.36
CA HIS A 49 5.64 3.81 -21.16
C HIS A 49 4.23 3.25 -20.95
N VAL A 50 3.27 3.58 -21.83
CA VAL A 50 1.89 3.09 -21.73
C VAL A 50 1.73 1.90 -22.66
N MET A 51 1.64 0.72 -22.05
CA MET A 51 1.46 -0.54 -22.77
C MET A 51 0.03 -1.05 -22.55
N MET A 52 -0.68 -1.35 -23.64
CA MET A 52 -2.07 -1.83 -23.58
C MET A 52 -2.22 -3.05 -24.48
N ARG A 53 -2.84 -4.11 -23.95
CA ARG A 53 -3.17 -5.31 -24.74
C ARG A 53 -4.28 -5.07 -25.76
N ASP A 54 -5.31 -4.33 -25.35
CA ASP A 54 -6.49 -4.02 -26.17
C ASP A 54 -6.88 -2.56 -25.96
N ARG A 55 -6.49 -1.71 -26.92
CA ARG A 55 -6.70 -0.25 -26.87
C ARG A 55 -8.19 0.10 -26.91
N GLU A 56 -8.97 -0.58 -27.75
CA GLU A 56 -10.39 -0.28 -27.92
C GLU A 56 -11.19 -0.64 -26.67
N ALA A 57 -10.87 -1.77 -26.02
CA ALA A 57 -11.53 -2.14 -24.76
C ALA A 57 -11.23 -1.15 -23.63
N VAL A 58 -10.00 -0.64 -23.55
CA VAL A 58 -9.64 0.41 -22.58
C VAL A 58 -10.42 1.69 -22.86
N GLU A 59 -10.48 2.12 -24.13
CA GLU A 59 -11.23 3.31 -24.52
C GLU A 59 -12.72 3.22 -24.18
N ARG A 60 -13.36 2.08 -24.46
CA ARG A 60 -14.77 1.85 -24.08
C ARG A 60 -14.98 1.97 -22.57
N LYS A 61 -14.09 1.38 -21.76
CA LYS A 61 -14.16 1.49 -20.29
C LYS A 61 -14.02 2.93 -19.80
N LEU A 62 -13.11 3.70 -20.37
CA LEU A 62 -12.94 5.12 -20.02
C LEU A 62 -14.17 5.95 -20.39
N LYS A 63 -14.77 5.73 -21.58
CA LYS A 63 -16.02 6.40 -21.98
C LYS A 63 -17.15 6.14 -20.98
N VAL A 64 -17.32 4.90 -20.54
CA VAL A 64 -18.30 4.54 -19.50
C VAL A 64 -18.02 5.26 -18.17
N MET A 65 -16.76 5.37 -17.76
CA MET A 65 -16.39 6.11 -16.53
C MET A 65 -16.71 7.61 -16.65
N ILE A 66 -16.43 8.21 -17.81
CA ILE A 66 -16.73 9.62 -18.09
C ILE A 66 -18.25 9.87 -18.09
N GLU A 67 -19.01 9.06 -18.81
CA GLU A 67 -20.48 9.14 -18.86
C GLU A 67 -21.13 8.91 -17.49
N GLY A 68 -20.52 8.05 -16.67
CA GLY A 68 -20.97 7.79 -15.30
C GLY A 68 -20.78 8.97 -14.35
N GLY A 69 -19.78 9.82 -14.61
CA GLY A 69 -19.43 10.97 -13.77
C GLY A 69 -18.86 10.57 -12.41
N ARG A 70 -18.48 11.59 -11.62
CA ARG A 70 -17.86 11.39 -10.29
C ARG A 70 -18.70 10.56 -9.33
N GLU A 71 -20.03 10.67 -9.42
CA GLU A 71 -20.98 10.00 -8.52
C GLU A 71 -20.96 8.46 -8.68
N LYS A 72 -20.41 7.97 -9.80
CA LYS A 72 -20.28 6.53 -10.08
C LYS A 72 -18.82 6.06 -10.09
N LEU A 73 -17.88 6.93 -9.73
CA LEU A 73 -16.46 6.62 -9.71
C LEU A 73 -16.02 6.19 -8.31
N MET A 74 -15.38 5.02 -8.22
CA MET A 74 -14.72 4.55 -7.01
C MET A 74 -13.28 4.17 -7.36
N ILE A 75 -12.34 4.59 -6.52
CA ILE A 75 -10.92 4.29 -6.67
C ILE A 75 -10.54 3.25 -5.63
N ILE A 76 -10.00 2.12 -6.09
CA ILE A 76 -9.34 1.12 -5.25
C ILE A 76 -7.90 1.05 -5.75
N SER A 77 -6.95 1.34 -4.87
CA SER A 77 -5.53 1.39 -5.20
C SER A 77 -4.71 0.65 -4.14
N ASP A 78 -3.67 -0.02 -4.60
CA ASP A 78 -2.56 -0.43 -3.76
C ASP A 78 -1.70 0.79 -3.35
N PHE A 79 -0.78 0.62 -2.40
CA PHE A 79 0.07 1.68 -1.87
C PHE A 79 1.55 1.52 -2.25
N ASP A 80 2.18 0.40 -1.87
CA ASP A 80 3.61 0.18 -2.05
C ASP A 80 3.96 0.05 -3.54
N TYR A 81 4.84 0.92 -4.05
CA TYR A 81 5.19 1.01 -5.46
C TYR A 81 4.05 1.32 -6.44
N THR A 82 2.86 1.66 -5.94
CA THR A 82 1.71 2.14 -6.72
C THR A 82 1.44 3.62 -6.46
N LEU A 83 1.12 3.99 -5.22
CA LEU A 83 1.01 5.39 -4.79
C LEU A 83 2.35 5.93 -4.31
N SER A 84 3.18 5.06 -3.74
CA SER A 84 4.58 5.36 -3.46
C SER A 84 5.45 5.04 -4.68
N ARG A 85 6.53 5.80 -4.84
CA ARG A 85 7.49 5.63 -5.92
C ARG A 85 8.28 4.35 -5.74
N PHE A 86 8.58 3.72 -6.87
CA PHE A 86 9.51 2.59 -6.95
C PHE A 86 10.97 3.01 -6.76
N GLU A 87 11.38 4.12 -7.36
CA GLU A 87 12.75 4.65 -7.34
C GLU A 87 12.76 6.15 -7.06
N ASP A 88 13.82 6.60 -6.38
CA ASP A 88 14.10 8.02 -6.19
C ASP A 88 14.72 8.68 -7.44
N SER A 89 14.89 10.00 -7.43
CA SER A 89 15.48 10.74 -8.55
C SER A 89 16.93 10.35 -8.88
N ARG A 90 17.59 9.56 -8.02
CA ARG A 90 18.95 9.06 -8.20
C ARG A 90 18.96 7.59 -8.65
N GLY A 91 17.79 6.99 -8.91
CA GLY A 91 17.65 5.58 -9.28
C GLY A 91 17.80 4.60 -8.12
N SER A 92 17.76 5.07 -6.87
CA SER A 92 17.78 4.17 -5.71
C SER A 92 16.37 3.67 -5.40
N ARG A 93 16.25 2.37 -5.09
CA ARG A 93 14.99 1.75 -4.66
C ARG A 93 14.42 2.43 -3.42
N CYS A 94 13.18 2.89 -3.50
CA CYS A 94 12.43 3.42 -2.37
C CYS A 94 12.02 2.31 -1.41
N TRP A 95 11.65 2.68 -0.18
CA TRP A 95 11.19 1.72 0.81
C TRP A 95 9.72 1.35 0.60
N THR A 96 9.36 0.15 1.05
CA THR A 96 7.96 -0.24 1.26
C THR A 96 7.53 0.10 2.69
N THR A 97 6.23 -0.01 2.98
CA THR A 97 5.69 0.12 4.35
C THR A 97 6.36 -0.83 5.33
N HIS A 98 6.57 -2.10 4.97
CA HIS A 98 7.36 -3.05 5.80
C HIS A 98 8.84 -2.68 5.88
N GLY A 99 9.40 -2.17 4.78
CA GLY A 99 10.79 -1.69 4.75
C GLY A 99 11.08 -0.57 5.75
N VAL A 100 10.06 0.16 6.22
CA VAL A 100 10.20 1.11 7.34
C VAL A 100 10.72 0.40 8.59
N PHE A 101 10.14 -0.74 8.94
CA PHE A 101 10.56 -1.52 10.11
C PHE A 101 11.91 -2.19 9.88
N ASP A 102 12.15 -2.78 8.71
CA ASP A 102 13.42 -3.45 8.39
C ASP A 102 14.61 -2.51 8.53
N ASN A 103 14.47 -1.28 8.00
CA ASN A 103 15.56 -0.31 7.99
C ASN A 103 15.69 0.43 9.31
N CYS A 104 14.57 0.77 9.96
CA CYS A 104 14.63 1.47 11.25
C CYS A 104 15.03 0.53 12.39
N ALA A 105 14.68 -0.77 12.35
CA ALA A 105 15.11 -1.73 13.36
C ALA A 105 16.63 -1.79 13.52
N LYS A 106 17.40 -1.53 12.46
CA LYS A 106 18.87 -1.47 12.48
C LYS A 106 19.41 -0.44 13.47
N GLU A 107 18.69 0.65 13.70
CA GLU A 107 19.08 1.70 14.65
C GLU A 107 18.72 1.35 16.11
N PHE A 108 17.78 0.42 16.34
CA PHE A 108 17.17 0.17 17.66
C PHE A 108 17.51 -1.20 18.24
N ASP A 109 17.41 -2.25 17.43
CA ASP A 109 17.67 -3.62 17.83
C ASP A 109 18.30 -4.39 16.64
N PRO A 110 19.63 -4.53 16.64
CA PRO A 110 20.34 -5.29 15.60
C PRO A 110 19.83 -6.73 15.47
N LYS A 111 19.42 -7.38 16.57
CA LYS A 111 18.91 -8.76 16.52
C LYS A 111 17.54 -8.83 15.86
N LEU A 112 16.73 -7.78 16.01
CA LEU A 112 15.45 -7.69 15.31
C LEU A 112 15.67 -7.44 13.82
N ALA A 113 16.62 -6.57 13.47
CA ALA A 113 17.00 -6.36 12.07
C ALA A 113 17.49 -7.65 11.41
N ASP A 114 18.32 -8.45 12.10
CA ASP A 114 18.80 -9.74 11.59
C ASP A 114 17.65 -10.72 11.30
N LYS A 115 16.59 -10.70 12.13
CA LYS A 115 15.40 -11.53 11.90
C LYS A 115 14.66 -11.10 10.63
N PHE A 116 14.44 -9.80 10.44
CA PHE A 116 13.79 -9.29 9.22
C PHE A 116 14.60 -9.59 7.97
N GLU A 117 15.92 -9.40 8.02
CA GLU A 117 16.81 -9.74 6.90
C GLU A 117 16.76 -11.23 6.59
N SER A 118 16.80 -12.10 7.60
CA SER A 118 16.70 -13.56 7.42
C SER A 118 15.38 -13.98 6.78
N LEU A 119 14.26 -13.38 7.19
CA LEU A 119 12.96 -13.61 6.55
C LEU A 119 12.99 -13.17 5.09
N ARG A 120 13.47 -11.95 4.83
CA ARG A 120 13.57 -11.41 3.46
C ARG A 120 14.44 -12.29 2.57
N GLU A 121 15.63 -12.71 3.02
CA GLU A 121 16.54 -13.57 2.26
C GLU A 121 15.89 -14.91 1.90
N LYS A 122 15.07 -15.48 2.79
CA LYS A 122 14.35 -16.73 2.54
C LYS A 122 13.20 -16.55 1.56
N TYR A 123 12.33 -15.57 1.78
CA TYR A 123 11.03 -15.50 1.10
C TYR A 123 11.01 -14.62 -0.15
N PHE A 124 11.85 -13.60 -0.23
CA PHE A 124 11.89 -12.71 -1.40
C PHE A 124 12.23 -13.46 -2.70
N PRO A 125 13.19 -14.41 -2.74
CA PRO A 125 13.43 -15.21 -3.94
C PRO A 125 12.23 -16.08 -4.33
N ILE A 126 11.44 -16.55 -3.35
CA ILE A 126 10.25 -17.39 -3.58
C ILE A 126 9.11 -16.56 -4.17
N GLU A 127 8.88 -15.36 -3.65
CA GLU A 127 7.87 -14.41 -4.15
C GLU A 127 8.03 -14.16 -5.66
N PHE A 128 9.27 -13.92 -6.09
CA PHE A 128 9.61 -13.58 -7.47
C PHE A 128 10.01 -14.77 -8.34
N ASP A 129 9.96 -16.02 -7.85
CA ASP A 129 10.34 -17.20 -8.65
C ASP A 129 9.33 -17.41 -9.79
N PRO A 130 9.72 -17.31 -11.08
CA PRO A 130 8.80 -17.52 -12.20
C PRO A 130 8.42 -18.99 -12.41
N LYS A 131 9.09 -19.93 -11.74
CA LYS A 131 8.83 -21.37 -11.87
C LYS A 131 7.74 -21.86 -10.92
N LEU A 132 7.46 -21.10 -9.86
CA LEU A 132 6.41 -21.42 -8.89
C LEU A 132 5.09 -20.78 -9.31
N THR A 133 4.01 -21.55 -9.22
CA THR A 133 2.64 -21.07 -9.38
C THR A 133 2.24 -20.17 -8.22
N GLN A 134 1.14 -19.42 -8.39
CA GLN A 134 0.63 -18.58 -7.31
C GLN A 134 0.20 -19.43 -6.12
N GLU A 135 -0.45 -20.56 -6.37
CA GLU A 135 -0.94 -21.51 -5.37
C GLU A 135 0.21 -22.08 -4.52
N GLU A 136 1.34 -22.38 -5.15
CA GLU A 136 2.55 -22.84 -4.45
C GLU A 136 3.20 -21.75 -3.60
N LYS A 137 3.09 -20.47 -4.00
CA LYS A 137 3.69 -19.33 -3.27
C LYS A 137 2.87 -18.91 -2.06
N ILE A 138 1.54 -19.01 -2.11
CA ILE A 138 0.62 -18.57 -1.05
C ILE A 138 1.07 -19.01 0.35
N PRO A 139 1.34 -20.31 0.65
CA PRO A 139 1.71 -20.73 1.99
C PRO A 139 3.02 -20.10 2.49
N TYR A 140 3.98 -19.87 1.58
CA TYR A 140 5.24 -19.19 1.94
C TYR A 140 5.03 -17.70 2.24
N MET A 141 4.17 -17.04 1.48
CA MET A 141 3.82 -15.63 1.75
C MET A 141 3.10 -15.51 3.08
N GLU A 142 2.14 -16.39 3.37
CA GLU A 142 1.46 -16.42 4.67
C GLU A 142 2.46 -16.62 5.83
N GLU A 143 3.39 -17.57 5.71
CA GLU A 143 4.43 -17.78 6.72
C GLU A 143 5.29 -16.53 6.91
N TRP A 144 5.72 -15.90 5.81
CA TRP A 144 6.54 -14.69 5.84
C TRP A 144 5.82 -13.53 6.53
N TRP A 145 4.62 -13.18 6.08
CA TRP A 145 3.84 -12.06 6.61
C TRP A 145 3.51 -12.29 8.08
N ASN A 146 3.13 -13.51 8.47
CA ASN A 146 2.87 -13.84 9.88
C ASN A 146 4.13 -13.71 10.74
N ALA A 147 5.27 -14.23 10.29
CA ALA A 147 6.53 -14.13 11.02
C ALA A 147 6.99 -12.67 11.18
N SER A 148 6.94 -11.88 10.10
CA SER A 148 7.29 -10.46 10.13
C SER A 148 6.39 -9.67 11.08
N HIS A 149 5.07 -9.83 10.97
CA HIS A 149 4.12 -9.16 11.87
C HIS A 149 4.33 -9.56 13.33
N ASN A 150 4.59 -10.83 13.62
CA ASN A 150 4.88 -11.29 14.98
C ASN A 150 6.14 -10.62 15.56
N HIS A 151 7.18 -10.42 14.76
CA HIS A 151 8.38 -9.69 15.17
C HIS A 151 8.09 -8.21 15.46
N ILE A 152 7.34 -7.53 14.60
CA ILE A 152 6.94 -6.12 14.79
C ILE A 152 6.12 -5.97 16.08
N VAL A 153 5.12 -6.82 16.28
CA VAL A 153 4.27 -6.78 17.49
C VAL A 153 5.07 -7.09 18.75
N SER A 154 5.97 -8.08 18.69
CA SER A 154 6.82 -8.46 19.84
C SER A 154 7.81 -7.38 20.23
N ALA A 155 8.23 -6.54 19.28
CA ALA A 155 9.13 -5.41 19.53
C ALA A 155 8.45 -4.27 20.31
N ARG A 156 7.10 -4.22 20.33
CA ARG A 156 6.30 -3.25 21.10
C ARG A 156 6.71 -1.79 20.87
N PHE A 157 6.92 -1.41 19.61
CA PHE A 157 7.18 -0.01 19.26
C PHE A 157 6.01 0.88 19.72
N ASP A 158 6.34 1.98 20.41
CA ASP A 158 5.33 2.97 20.76
C ASP A 158 5.00 3.88 19.56
N LYS A 159 3.88 4.59 19.64
CA LYS A 159 3.42 5.48 18.57
C LYS A 159 4.46 6.54 18.18
N PRO A 160 5.12 7.26 19.12
CA PRO A 160 6.17 8.22 18.78
C PRO A 160 7.35 7.59 18.03
N THR A 161 7.74 6.36 18.37
CA THR A 161 8.80 5.64 17.66
C THR A 161 8.39 5.36 16.21
N ILE A 162 7.16 4.91 15.99
CA ILE A 162 6.62 4.67 14.63
C ILE A 162 6.55 5.98 13.83
N GLU A 163 6.09 7.07 14.45
CA GLU A 163 6.07 8.40 13.80
C GLU A 163 7.48 8.85 13.38
N ASN A 164 8.48 8.58 14.21
CA ASN A 164 9.88 8.85 13.90
C ASN A 164 10.39 7.95 12.76
N PHE A 165 10.00 6.67 12.71
CA PHE A 165 10.36 5.76 11.62
C PHE A 165 9.81 6.25 10.28
N VAL A 166 8.53 6.63 10.26
CA VAL A 166 7.89 7.17 9.05
C VAL A 166 8.58 8.47 8.60
N ARG A 167 8.93 9.37 9.53
CA ARG A 167 9.63 10.63 9.21
C ARG A 167 11.03 10.40 8.60
N LYS A 168 11.73 9.35 9.04
CA LYS A 168 13.04 8.96 8.51
C LYS A 168 12.94 8.06 7.27
N SER A 169 11.74 7.59 6.94
CA SER A 169 11.56 6.62 5.86
C SER A 169 11.93 7.20 4.50
N ARG A 170 12.38 6.32 3.60
CA ARG A 170 12.59 6.65 2.18
C ARG A 170 11.38 6.25 1.33
N ILE A 171 10.17 6.37 1.88
CA ILE A 171 8.92 6.30 1.11
C ILE A 171 8.71 7.67 0.48
N ILE A 172 8.64 7.72 -0.86
CA ILE A 172 8.42 8.94 -1.63
C ILE A 172 7.10 8.76 -2.38
N LEU A 173 6.29 9.82 -2.46
CA LEU A 173 5.05 9.84 -3.25
C LEU A 173 5.27 10.47 -4.64
#